data_AF-A0A2D5YBC4-F1
#
_entry.id   AF-A0A2D5YBC4-F1
#
_cell.length_a   1.000
_cell.length_b   1.000
_cell.length_c   1.000
_cell.angle_alpha   90.00
_cell.angle_beta   90.00
_cell.angle_gamma   90.00
#
_symmetry.space_group_name_H-M   'P 1'
#
loop_
_entity.id
_entity.type
_entity.pdbx_description
1 polymer ?
#
loop_
_entity_poly.entity_id
_entity_poly.type
_entity_poly.pdbx_seq_one_letter_code
_entity_poly.pdbx_strand_id
1 'polypeptide(L)'
;MIEQDLVEAYFESNGFLVRQIPLTSVGINAKKKLVALPVITVMNPRAVANDTQLDTRLFSADLSKIRSAKVATLGWANSSFTAASLSNDAQLSKFYKLELDATRIKNCFSMDSGWQGSDMLNSLKILVVPALPRGNDRLQKLNLRFEELQLDGVLTLRSIIENLLRQSQPSLSYEGHEVLQALRLVKAYGLSKDPQLEIFPED
;
A
#
# COMPACT_ATOMS: atom_id res chain seq x y z
N MET A 1 1.97 -8.89 -10.04
CA MET A 1 0.54 -8.91 -9.61
C MET A 1 0.07 -7.49 -9.77
N ILE A 2 -1.12 -7.25 -10.34
CA ILE A 2 -1.52 -5.88 -10.68
C ILE A 2 -1.51 -4.93 -9.47
N GLU A 3 -1.83 -5.42 -8.26
CA GLU A 3 -1.76 -4.61 -7.04
C GLU A 3 -0.33 -4.21 -6.68
N GLN A 4 0.66 -5.06 -6.96
CA GLN A 4 2.07 -4.71 -6.76
C GLN A 4 2.51 -3.65 -7.77
N ASP A 5 2.11 -3.80 -9.03
CA ASP A 5 2.44 -2.85 -10.10
C ASP A 5 1.79 -1.47 -9.83
N LEU A 6 0.57 -1.47 -9.25
CA LEU A 6 -0.11 -0.26 -8.75
C LEU A 6 0.67 0.40 -7.61
N VAL A 7 1.14 -0.38 -6.63
CA VAL A 7 1.90 0.16 -5.49
C VAL A 7 3.24 0.74 -5.96
N GLU A 8 3.94 0.07 -6.87
CA GLU A 8 5.18 0.55 -7.47
C GLU A 8 4.97 1.85 -8.23
N ALA A 9 4.02 1.88 -9.18
CA ALA A 9 3.68 3.09 -9.93
C ALA A 9 3.28 4.25 -9.00
N TYR A 10 2.62 3.97 -7.87
CA TYR A 10 2.28 4.98 -6.88
C TYR A 10 3.52 5.60 -6.24
N PHE A 11 4.47 4.79 -5.77
CA PHE A 11 5.69 5.33 -5.18
C PHE A 11 6.56 6.05 -6.22
N GLU A 12 6.74 5.48 -7.42
CA GLU A 12 7.50 6.10 -8.50
C GLU A 12 6.93 7.44 -8.94
N SER A 13 5.62 7.51 -9.16
CA SER A 13 4.94 8.75 -9.57
C SER A 13 5.01 9.85 -8.50
N ASN A 14 5.14 9.46 -7.22
CA ASN A 14 5.39 10.37 -6.10
C ASN A 14 6.89 10.64 -5.86
N GLY A 15 7.78 10.21 -6.76
CA GLY A 15 9.20 10.56 -6.79
C GLY A 15 10.12 9.62 -6.01
N PHE A 16 9.67 8.42 -5.65
CA PHE A 16 10.49 7.41 -4.98
C PHE A 16 11.23 6.54 -6.00
N LEU A 17 12.42 6.09 -5.63
CA LEU A 17 13.07 4.95 -6.28
C LEU A 17 12.50 3.67 -5.69
N VAL A 18 12.06 2.75 -6.54
CA VAL A 18 11.47 1.48 -6.13
C VAL A 18 12.39 0.32 -6.51
N ARG A 19 12.47 -0.68 -5.63
CA ARG A 19 13.14 -1.94 -5.90
C ARG A 19 12.26 -3.10 -5.47
N GLN A 20 12.01 -4.01 -6.41
CA GLN A 20 11.34 -5.27 -6.11
C GLN A 20 12.30 -6.24 -5.41
N ILE A 21 11.80 -6.94 -4.40
CA ILE A 21 12.51 -8.07 -3.79
C ILE A 21 11.94 -9.35 -4.43
N PRO A 22 12.74 -10.15 -5.16
CA PRO A 22 12.24 -11.36 -5.81
C PRO A 22 11.60 -12.32 -4.80
N LEU A 23 10.40 -12.83 -5.11
CA LEU A 23 9.69 -13.78 -4.25
C LEU A 23 10.46 -15.09 -3.97
N THR A 24 11.51 -15.42 -4.75
CA THR A 24 12.37 -16.59 -4.52
C THR A 24 13.19 -16.52 -3.23
N SER A 25 13.42 -15.32 -2.67
CA SER A 25 13.98 -15.19 -1.31
C SER A 25 12.94 -15.49 -0.23
N VAL A 26 11.66 -15.46 -0.59
CA VAL A 26 10.54 -15.68 0.31
C VAL A 26 10.23 -17.16 0.30
N GLY A 27 10.95 -17.90 1.16
CA GLY A 27 10.82 -19.35 1.26
C GLY A 27 9.36 -19.80 1.20
N ILE A 28 8.96 -20.34 0.04
CA ILE A 28 7.64 -20.92 -0.18
C ILE A 28 7.64 -22.25 0.58
N ASN A 29 7.45 -22.16 1.89
CA ASN A 29 7.10 -23.34 2.67
C ASN A 29 5.66 -23.69 2.28
N ALA A 30 5.51 -24.57 1.29
CA ALA A 30 4.25 -25.12 0.80
C ALA A 30 3.36 -25.76 1.89
N LYS A 31 3.86 -25.84 3.14
CA LYS A 31 3.15 -26.32 4.34
C LYS A 31 2.47 -25.22 5.16
N LYS A 32 2.71 -23.93 4.90
CA LYS A 32 2.04 -22.83 5.61
C LYS A 32 0.79 -22.37 4.86
N LYS A 33 -0.33 -22.26 5.59
CA LYS A 33 -1.67 -21.93 5.06
C LYS A 33 -1.78 -20.53 4.43
N LEU A 34 -0.81 -19.64 4.70
CA LEU A 34 -0.79 -18.25 4.21
C LEU A 34 0.43 -18.02 3.32
N VAL A 35 0.19 -17.54 2.10
CA VAL A 35 1.22 -17.16 1.11
C VAL A 35 1.95 -15.91 1.61
N ALA A 36 3.26 -15.82 1.39
CA ALA A 36 3.99 -14.63 1.81
C ALA A 36 3.59 -13.39 0.99
N LEU A 37 3.70 -12.21 1.60
CA LEU A 37 3.31 -10.97 0.93
C LEU A 37 4.44 -10.48 0.02
N PRO A 38 4.12 -9.99 -1.18
CA PRO A 38 5.08 -9.29 -2.02
C PRO A 38 5.53 -8.02 -1.29
N VAL A 39 6.84 -7.80 -1.27
CA VAL A 39 7.48 -6.66 -0.60
C VAL A 39 8.34 -5.92 -1.60
N ILE A 40 8.19 -4.60 -1.63
CA ILE A 40 9.09 -3.70 -2.34
C ILE A 40 9.85 -2.84 -1.32
N THR A 41 11.01 -2.37 -1.71
CA THR A 41 11.74 -1.33 -0.97
C THR A 41 11.65 -0.03 -1.74
N VAL A 42 11.34 1.05 -1.03
CA VAL A 42 11.17 2.39 -1.62
C VAL A 42 12.10 3.37 -0.92
N MET A 43 12.66 4.30 -1.67
CA MET A 43 13.51 5.37 -1.15
C MET A 43 13.14 6.70 -1.81
N ASN A 44 12.84 7.72 -1.02
CA ASN A 44 12.62 9.07 -1.49
C ASN A 44 13.94 9.85 -1.49
N PRO A 45 14.54 10.14 -2.66
CA PRO A 45 15.79 10.87 -2.74
C PRO A 45 15.69 12.31 -2.20
N ARG A 46 14.47 12.88 -2.11
CA ARG A 46 14.22 14.27 -1.69
C ARG A 46 14.13 14.43 -0.17
N ALA A 47 13.73 13.38 0.55
CA ALA A 47 13.75 13.38 2.01
C ALA A 47 15.16 13.08 2.52
N VAL A 48 15.53 13.63 3.67
CA VAL A 48 16.84 13.38 4.32
C VAL A 48 16.77 12.23 5.32
N ALA A 49 15.68 12.15 6.09
CA ALA A 49 15.44 11.11 7.08
C ALA A 49 13.95 10.80 7.18
N ASN A 50 13.61 9.65 7.76
CA ASN A 50 12.22 9.33 8.11
C ASN A 50 11.78 10.19 9.29
N ASP A 51 10.60 10.81 9.17
CA ASP A 51 9.93 11.44 10.30
C ASP A 51 9.48 10.37 11.30
N THR A 52 9.53 10.71 12.59
CA THR A 52 9.10 9.86 13.69
C THR A 52 7.63 10.10 14.06
N GLN A 53 7.02 11.17 13.58
CA GLN A 53 5.62 11.54 13.83
C GLN A 53 4.72 11.22 12.64
N LEU A 54 4.60 9.93 12.33
CA LEU A 54 3.66 9.44 11.32
C LEU A 54 2.40 8.89 11.98
N ASP A 55 1.26 9.19 11.37
CA ASP A 55 0.00 8.56 11.73
C ASP A 55 -0.02 7.11 11.25
N THR A 56 -0.72 6.23 11.98
CA THR A 56 -0.87 4.81 11.60
C THR A 56 -1.49 4.67 10.20
N ARG A 57 -2.40 5.58 9.81
CA ARG A 57 -2.97 5.62 8.47
C ARG A 57 -2.28 6.73 7.67
N LEU A 58 -1.58 6.32 6.62
CA LEU A 58 -0.86 7.24 5.74
C LEU A 58 -1.73 7.69 4.57
N PHE A 59 -1.45 8.91 4.10
CA PHE A 59 -1.99 9.46 2.86
C PHE A 59 -0.85 9.94 1.94
N SER A 60 -1.18 10.35 0.73
CA SER A 60 -0.17 10.82 -0.24
C SER A 60 0.61 12.05 0.25
N ALA A 61 0.00 12.89 1.10
CA ALA A 61 0.68 14.03 1.71
C ALA A 61 1.81 13.62 2.65
N ASP A 62 1.66 12.49 3.34
CA ASP A 62 2.65 11.98 4.30
C ASP A 62 3.87 11.37 3.63
N LEU A 63 3.82 11.07 2.32
CA LEU A 63 4.96 10.51 1.59
C LEU A 63 6.19 11.43 1.62
N SER A 64 5.99 12.75 1.71
CA SER A 64 7.10 13.71 1.83
C SER A 64 7.95 13.51 3.08
N LYS A 65 7.36 12.91 4.13
CA LYS A 65 8.00 12.63 5.43
C LYS A 65 8.76 11.30 5.46
N ILE A 66 8.69 10.52 4.37
CA ILE A 66 9.29 9.18 4.28
C ILE A 66 10.54 9.26 3.40
N ARG A 67 11.71 8.97 3.99
CA ARG A 67 12.99 8.72 3.32
C ARG A 67 13.09 7.31 2.76
N SER A 68 12.81 6.30 3.56
CA SER A 68 12.98 4.90 3.17
C SER A 68 11.94 4.02 3.85
N ALA A 69 11.37 3.08 3.10
CA ALA A 69 10.40 2.13 3.63
C ALA A 69 10.47 0.78 2.93
N LYS A 70 10.13 -0.27 3.67
CA LYS A 70 9.70 -1.56 3.11
C LYS A 70 8.19 -1.55 3.06
N VAL A 71 7.63 -1.90 1.92
CA VAL A 71 6.19 -1.86 1.68
C VAL A 71 5.72 -3.26 1.34
N ALA A 72 4.94 -3.87 2.25
CA ALA A 72 4.29 -5.15 2.01
C ALA A 72 2.88 -4.93 1.46
N THR A 73 2.45 -5.73 0.49
CA THR A 73 1.11 -5.59 -0.11
C THR A 73 0.21 -6.77 0.24
N LEU A 74 -0.79 -6.51 1.07
CA LEU A 74 -1.93 -7.41 1.28
C LEU A 74 -3.02 -7.01 0.28
N GLY A 75 -3.13 -7.75 -0.82
CA GLY A 75 -4.01 -7.47 -1.96
C GLY A 75 -5.09 -8.52 -2.14
N TRP A 76 -5.78 -8.48 -3.27
CA TRP A 76 -6.86 -9.42 -3.59
C TRP A 76 -6.28 -10.75 -4.07
N ALA A 77 -5.25 -10.69 -4.92
CA ALA A 77 -4.67 -11.88 -5.53
C ALA A 77 -3.82 -12.75 -4.57
N ASN A 78 -3.53 -12.29 -3.35
CA ASN A 78 -2.73 -13.03 -2.35
C ASN A 78 -3.42 -13.23 -0.99
N SER A 79 -4.75 -13.07 -0.95
CA SER A 79 -5.54 -13.18 0.27
C SER A 79 -6.97 -13.68 0.00
N SER A 80 -7.74 -13.86 1.07
CA SER A 80 -9.17 -14.18 1.01
C SER A 80 -10.08 -12.96 0.75
N PHE A 81 -9.53 -11.83 0.29
CA PHE A 81 -10.32 -10.61 0.09
C PHE A 81 -11.34 -10.76 -1.04
N THR A 82 -12.50 -10.13 -0.88
CA THR A 82 -13.58 -10.15 -1.90
C THR A 82 -14.22 -8.77 -2.00
N ALA A 83 -14.91 -8.51 -3.10
CA ALA A 83 -15.65 -7.25 -3.29
C ALA A 83 -16.70 -7.00 -2.20
N ALA A 84 -17.32 -8.05 -1.67
CA ALA A 84 -18.31 -7.95 -0.59
C ALA A 84 -17.71 -7.34 0.70
N SER A 85 -16.42 -7.57 0.95
CA SER A 85 -15.69 -7.00 2.09
C SER A 85 -15.58 -5.47 2.04
N LEU A 86 -15.71 -4.83 0.87
CA LEU A 86 -15.67 -3.36 0.74
C LEU A 86 -16.92 -2.67 1.30
N SER A 87 -18.06 -3.35 1.23
CA SER A 87 -19.36 -2.84 1.68
C SER A 87 -19.73 -3.34 3.09
N ASN A 88 -18.97 -4.27 3.66
CA ASN A 88 -19.32 -4.94 4.91
C ASN A 88 -18.13 -5.00 5.89
N ASP A 89 -18.15 -4.11 6.87
CA ASP A 89 -17.13 -4.05 7.93
C ASP A 89 -16.96 -5.36 8.72
N ALA A 90 -18.00 -6.21 8.79
CA ALA A 90 -17.93 -7.45 9.56
C ALA A 90 -17.12 -8.51 8.80
N GLN A 91 -17.31 -8.57 7.48
CA GLN A 91 -16.47 -9.37 6.59
C GLN A 91 -15.04 -8.84 6.59
N LEU A 92 -14.87 -7.52 6.54
CA LEU A 92 -13.55 -6.89 6.60
C LEU A 92 -12.82 -7.20 7.92
N SER A 93 -13.53 -7.19 9.06
CA SER A 93 -12.95 -7.57 10.35
C SER A 93 -12.55 -9.05 10.41
N LYS A 94 -13.36 -9.94 9.82
CA LYS A 94 -13.03 -11.38 9.71
C LYS A 94 -11.81 -11.61 8.82
N PHE A 95 -11.75 -10.91 7.69
CA PHE A 95 -10.62 -10.90 6.78
C PHE A 95 -9.32 -10.53 7.50
N TYR A 96 -9.28 -9.39 8.21
CA TYR A 96 -8.08 -8.98 8.94
C TYR A 96 -7.69 -9.93 10.07
N LYS A 97 -8.66 -10.53 10.76
CA LYS A 97 -8.37 -11.55 11.77
C LYS A 97 -7.63 -12.75 11.19
N LEU A 98 -7.97 -13.15 9.95
CA LEU A 98 -7.38 -14.28 9.25
C LEU A 98 -6.02 -13.94 8.60
N GLU A 99 -5.91 -12.78 7.96
CA GLU A 99 -4.77 -12.44 7.09
C GLU A 99 -3.61 -11.76 7.82
N LEU A 100 -3.89 -11.00 8.89
CA LEU A 100 -2.87 -10.31 9.70
C LEU A 100 -2.26 -11.25 10.73
N ASP A 101 -1.57 -12.27 10.25
CA ASP A 101 -0.77 -13.17 11.07
C ASP A 101 0.58 -12.53 11.44
N ALA A 102 0.93 -12.51 12.73
CA ALA A 102 2.15 -11.87 13.21
C ALA A 102 3.43 -12.48 12.62
N THR A 103 3.46 -13.80 12.43
CA THR A 103 4.64 -14.47 11.87
C THR A 103 4.81 -14.12 10.40
N ARG A 104 3.72 -14.09 9.64
CA ARG A 104 3.70 -13.69 8.22
C ARG A 104 4.22 -12.27 8.06
N ILE A 105 3.68 -11.32 8.82
CA ILE A 105 4.06 -9.91 8.75
C ILE A 105 5.52 -9.71 9.15
N LYS A 106 5.96 -10.29 10.27
CA LYS A 106 7.35 -10.18 10.73
C LYS A 106 8.35 -10.71 9.70
N ASN A 107 8.05 -11.84 9.05
CA ASN A 107 8.92 -12.42 8.04
C ASN A 107 9.06 -11.52 6.80
N CYS A 108 8.00 -10.81 6.39
CA CYS A 108 8.03 -9.90 5.24
C CYS A 108 9.03 -8.75 5.44
N PHE A 109 9.13 -8.23 6.66
CA PHE A 109 9.99 -7.07 6.96
C PHE A 109 11.40 -7.43 7.43
N SER A 110 11.64 -8.70 7.75
CA SER A 110 12.95 -9.21 8.20
C SER A 110 13.94 -9.44 7.06
N MET A 111 13.49 -9.36 5.80
CA MET A 111 14.33 -9.62 4.63
C MET A 111 15.31 -8.48 4.37
N ASP A 112 16.53 -8.81 3.98
CA ASP A 112 17.52 -7.82 3.55
C ASP A 112 17.11 -7.24 2.18
N SER A 113 17.10 -5.91 2.04
CA SER A 113 16.65 -5.25 0.81
C SER A 113 17.76 -5.08 -0.22
N GLY A 114 18.98 -5.55 0.11
CA GLY A 114 20.14 -5.52 -0.78
C GLY A 114 20.64 -4.11 -1.11
N TRP A 115 20.18 -3.08 -0.39
CA TRP A 115 20.70 -1.72 -0.44
C TRP A 115 21.79 -1.59 0.63
N GLN A 116 23.02 -1.29 0.23
CA GLN A 116 24.13 -1.11 1.17
C GLN A 116 24.22 0.37 1.56
N GLY A 117 23.99 0.68 2.85
CA GLY A 117 24.10 2.05 3.38
C GLY A 117 23.31 2.27 4.69
N SER A 118 23.65 3.33 5.43
CA SER A 118 23.03 3.70 6.71
C SER A 118 21.53 4.02 6.62
N ASP A 119 21.07 4.44 5.44
CA ASP A 119 19.65 4.76 5.16
C ASP A 119 18.74 3.53 5.28
N MET A 120 19.32 2.32 5.29
CA MET A 120 18.57 1.07 5.41
C MET A 120 18.23 0.70 6.85
N LEU A 121 19.04 1.14 7.84
CA LEU A 121 18.87 0.76 9.25
C LEU A 121 17.56 1.28 9.85
N ASN A 122 17.01 2.34 9.27
CA ASN A 122 15.82 3.03 9.77
C ASN A 122 14.64 2.99 8.77
N SER A 123 14.53 1.97 7.93
CA SER A 123 13.42 1.85 6.96
C SER A 123 12.10 1.57 7.67
N LEU A 124 11.07 2.37 7.36
CA LEU A 124 9.73 2.19 7.90
C LEU A 124 9.06 0.92 7.35
N LYS A 125 8.21 0.29 8.14
CA LYS A 125 7.39 -0.86 7.77
C LYS A 125 5.99 -0.40 7.42
N ILE A 126 5.72 -0.32 6.11
CA ILE A 126 4.42 0.11 5.59
C ILE A 126 3.66 -1.11 5.09
N LEU A 127 2.38 -1.21 5.46
CA LEU A 127 1.48 -2.23 4.92
C LEU A 127 0.44 -1.58 4.01
N VAL A 128 0.36 -2.05 2.77
CA VAL A 128 -0.75 -1.73 1.86
C VAL A 128 -1.85 -2.76 2.10
N VAL A 129 -3.05 -2.27 2.36
CA VAL A 129 -4.25 -3.09 2.61
C VAL A 129 -5.37 -2.72 1.63
N PRO A 130 -6.33 -3.62 1.37
CA PRO A 130 -7.34 -3.34 0.34
C PRO A 130 -8.34 -2.26 0.77
N ALA A 131 -8.77 -2.24 2.03
CA ALA A 131 -9.71 -1.26 2.57
C ALA A 131 -9.70 -1.22 4.10
N LEU A 132 -10.04 -0.09 4.71
CA LEU A 132 -10.20 0.03 6.16
C LEU A 132 -11.69 0.03 6.55
N PRO A 133 -12.06 -0.48 7.75
CA PRO A 133 -13.44 -0.39 8.26
C PRO A 133 -13.91 1.05 8.37
N ARG A 134 -15.20 1.28 8.15
CA ARG A 134 -15.82 2.63 8.29
C ARG A 134 -16.23 2.92 9.72
N GLY A 135 -16.66 1.90 10.47
CA GLY A 135 -17.07 2.03 11.86
C GLY A 135 -15.89 2.29 12.79
N ASN A 136 -15.96 3.36 13.57
CA ASN A 136 -14.87 3.84 14.44
C ASN A 136 -14.33 2.74 15.37
N ASP A 137 -15.20 1.99 16.06
CA ASP A 137 -14.78 0.92 16.99
C ASP A 137 -13.97 -0.19 16.32
N ARG A 138 -14.31 -0.53 15.07
CA ARG A 138 -13.61 -1.58 14.31
C ARG A 138 -12.29 -1.06 13.76
N LEU A 139 -12.26 0.19 13.33
CA LEU A 139 -11.05 0.87 12.90
C LEU A 139 -10.05 1.00 14.05
N GLN A 140 -10.49 1.42 15.23
CA GLN A 140 -9.65 1.50 16.43
C GLN A 140 -9.03 0.14 16.80
N LYS A 141 -9.83 -0.93 16.82
CA LYS A 141 -9.33 -2.30 17.07
C LYS A 141 -8.31 -2.75 16.02
N LEU A 142 -8.49 -2.34 14.77
CA LEU A 142 -7.57 -2.66 13.69
C LEU A 142 -6.26 -1.87 13.81
N ASN A 143 -6.33 -0.60 14.20
CA ASN A 143 -5.15 0.24 14.46
C ASN A 143 -4.29 -0.34 15.58
N LEU A 144 -4.90 -0.73 16.71
CA LEU A 144 -4.20 -1.42 17.79
C LEU A 144 -3.48 -2.68 17.30
N ARG A 145 -4.11 -3.45 16.42
CA ARG A 145 -3.49 -4.64 15.83
C ARG A 145 -2.32 -4.29 14.90
N PHE A 146 -2.37 -3.17 14.18
CA PHE A 146 -1.24 -2.70 13.39
C PHE A 146 -0.05 -2.29 14.27
N GLU A 147 -0.31 -1.64 15.40
CA GLU A 147 0.69 -1.28 16.39
C GLU A 147 1.33 -2.52 17.04
N GLU A 148 0.52 -3.52 17.42
CA GLU A 148 1.00 -4.82 17.92
C GLU A 148 1.94 -5.52 16.93
N LEU A 149 1.71 -5.33 15.63
CA LEU A 149 2.53 -5.86 14.54
C LEU A 149 3.76 -4.99 14.24
N GLN A 150 3.94 -3.88 14.97
CA GLN A 150 5.01 -2.90 14.79
C GLN A 150 5.04 -2.34 13.36
N LEU A 151 3.88 -2.04 12.79
CA LEU A 151 3.77 -1.33 11.53
C LEU A 151 3.89 0.18 11.78
N ASP A 152 4.74 0.84 11.01
CA ASP A 152 4.94 2.29 11.10
C ASP A 152 3.89 3.08 10.29
N GLY A 153 3.18 2.40 9.39
CA GLY A 153 2.08 3.02 8.66
C GLY A 153 1.32 2.06 7.76
N VAL A 154 0.11 2.46 7.40
CA VAL A 154 -0.81 1.69 6.57
C VAL A 154 -1.37 2.55 5.45
N LEU A 155 -1.26 2.07 4.22
CA LEU A 155 -1.85 2.66 3.03
C LEU A 155 -3.01 1.80 2.54
N THR A 156 -3.99 2.41 1.87
CA THR A 156 -5.08 1.66 1.24
C THR A 156 -4.91 1.57 -0.26
N LEU A 157 -5.31 0.45 -0.87
CA LEU A 157 -5.36 0.35 -2.34
C LEU A 157 -6.24 1.45 -2.93
N ARG A 158 -7.32 1.83 -2.24
CA ARG A 158 -8.17 2.95 -2.64
C ARG A 158 -7.37 4.25 -2.76
N SER A 159 -6.64 4.65 -1.72
CA SER A 159 -5.86 5.90 -1.75
C SER A 159 -4.76 5.88 -2.81
N ILE A 160 -4.15 4.72 -3.05
CA ILE A 160 -3.17 4.53 -4.12
C ILE A 160 -3.81 4.76 -5.50
N ILE A 161 -4.94 4.11 -5.77
CA ILE A 161 -5.65 4.22 -7.04
C ILE A 161 -6.19 5.64 -7.25
N GLU A 162 -6.74 6.29 -6.22
CA GLU A 162 -7.23 7.67 -6.29
C GLU A 162 -6.10 8.66 -6.63
N ASN A 163 -4.91 8.48 -6.03
CA ASN A 163 -3.74 9.29 -6.33
C ASN A 163 -3.26 9.08 -7.77
N LEU A 164 -3.08 7.81 -8.18
CA LEU A 164 -2.67 7.48 -9.55
C LEU A 164 -3.66 7.97 -10.60
N LEU A 165 -4.96 7.84 -10.35
CA LEU A 165 -6.00 8.39 -11.19
C LEU A 165 -5.79 9.89 -11.34
N ARG A 166 -5.69 10.65 -10.23
CA ARG A 166 -5.48 12.11 -10.27
C ARG A 166 -4.25 12.52 -11.08
N GLN A 167 -3.17 11.74 -11.01
CA GLN A 167 -1.94 11.99 -11.76
C GLN A 167 -2.01 11.57 -13.24
N SER A 168 -2.80 10.55 -13.57
CA SER A 168 -3.01 10.11 -14.94
C SER A 168 -3.78 11.19 -15.73
N GLN A 169 -3.12 11.79 -16.73
CA GLN A 169 -3.71 12.79 -17.62
C GLN A 169 -3.87 12.21 -19.02
N PRO A 170 -5.05 12.37 -19.66
CA PRO A 170 -5.31 11.89 -21.02
C PRO A 170 -4.32 12.41 -22.08
N SER A 171 -3.72 13.57 -21.84
CA SER A 171 -2.81 14.28 -22.74
C SER A 171 -1.34 13.83 -22.66
N LEU A 172 -0.95 13.07 -21.63
CA LEU A 172 0.44 12.66 -21.40
C LEU A 172 0.73 11.25 -21.92
N SER A 173 1.95 11.02 -22.38
CA SER A 173 2.45 9.67 -22.69
C SER A 173 3.12 9.06 -21.46
N TYR A 174 2.85 7.78 -21.20
CA TYR A 174 3.37 7.01 -20.07
C TYR A 174 4.13 5.78 -20.59
N GLU A 175 4.99 5.96 -21.58
CA GLU A 175 5.81 4.87 -22.13
C GLU A 175 6.61 4.20 -21.02
N GLY A 176 6.50 2.87 -20.92
CA GLY A 176 7.12 2.08 -19.86
C GLY A 176 6.30 1.94 -18.56
N HIS A 177 5.19 2.67 -18.40
CA HIS A 177 4.33 2.59 -17.21
C HIS A 177 2.91 2.11 -17.56
N GLU A 178 2.75 0.79 -17.71
CA GLU A 178 1.50 0.15 -18.15
C GLU A 178 0.29 0.51 -17.27
N VAL A 179 0.48 0.62 -15.94
CA VAL A 179 -0.57 1.00 -15.00
C VAL A 179 -1.11 2.40 -15.29
N LEU A 180 -0.23 3.40 -15.46
CA LEU A 180 -0.63 4.76 -15.77
C LEU A 180 -1.27 4.86 -17.16
N GLN A 181 -0.80 4.06 -18.12
CA GLN A 181 -1.40 3.95 -19.44
C GLN A 181 -2.83 3.37 -19.38
N ALA A 182 -3.06 2.33 -18.58
CA ALA A 182 -4.40 1.78 -18.37
C ALA A 182 -5.34 2.79 -17.71
N LEU A 183 -4.89 3.48 -16.66
CA LEU A 183 -5.68 4.53 -15.99
C LEU A 183 -5.99 5.72 -16.91
N ARG A 184 -5.02 6.10 -17.76
CA ARG A 184 -5.22 7.11 -18.82
C ARG A 184 -6.36 6.72 -19.76
N LEU A 185 -6.40 5.46 -20.21
CA LEU A 185 -7.48 4.97 -21.07
C LEU A 185 -8.83 5.04 -20.35
N VAL A 186 -8.92 4.53 -19.11
CA VAL A 186 -10.15 4.60 -18.29
C VAL A 186 -10.67 6.04 -18.20
N LYS A 187 -9.78 7.02 -18.01
CA LYS A 187 -10.15 8.45 -18.03
C LYS A 187 -10.54 8.98 -19.40
N ALA A 188 -9.80 8.65 -20.45
CA ALA A 188 -10.07 9.12 -21.81
C ALA A 188 -11.44 8.68 -22.32
N TYR A 189 -11.92 7.51 -21.88
CA TYR A 189 -13.26 7.00 -22.18
C TYR A 189 -14.34 7.48 -21.20
N GLY A 190 -14.01 8.34 -20.23
CA GLY A 190 -14.97 8.88 -19.25
C GLY A 190 -15.50 7.85 -18.26
N LEU A 191 -14.81 6.73 -18.06
CA LEU A 191 -15.22 5.64 -17.16
C LEU A 191 -14.85 5.91 -15.69
N SER A 192 -14.05 6.95 -15.43
CA SER A 192 -13.69 7.41 -14.10
C SER A 192 -13.81 8.93 -14.03
N LYS A 193 -14.39 9.42 -12.95
CA LYS A 193 -14.38 10.85 -12.60
C LYS A 193 -13.16 11.13 -11.73
N ASP A 194 -12.58 12.32 -11.87
CA ASP A 194 -11.59 12.76 -10.89
C ASP A 194 -12.20 12.73 -9.48
N PRO A 195 -11.43 12.36 -8.43
CA PRO A 195 -11.95 12.37 -7.07
C PRO A 195 -12.24 13.83 -6.68
N GLN A 196 -13.53 14.20 -6.77
CA GLN A 196 -14.07 15.49 -6.37
C GLN A 196 -14.28 15.50 -4.86
N LEU A 197 -14.01 16.63 -4.21
CA LEU A 197 -14.52 16.89 -2.87
C LEU A 197 -16.03 17.07 -3.00
N GLU A 198 -16.82 16.15 -2.47
CA GLU A 198 -18.26 16.37 -2.30
C GLU A 198 -18.42 17.48 -1.26
N ILE A 199 -18.59 18.72 -1.73
CA ILE A 199 -19.08 19.81 -0.89
C ILE A 199 -20.56 19.51 -0.69
N PHE A 200 -20.91 18.91 0.45
CA PHE A 200 -22.31 18.80 0.85
C PHE A 200 -22.83 20.22 1.12
N PRO A 201 -23.91 20.67 0.47
CA PRO A 201 -24.60 21.87 0.93
C PRO A 201 -25.16 21.59 2.34
N GLU A 202 -25.01 22.56 3.24
CA GLU A 202 -25.69 22.55 4.54
C GLU A 202 -27.19 22.73 4.27
N ASP A 203 -27.99 21.70 4.56
CA ASP A 203 -29.45 21.82 4.73
C ASP A 203 -29.79 22.10 6.20
#